data_AF-A0A5J4Q9B9-F1
#
_entry.id   AF-A0A5J4Q9B9-F1
#
_cell.length_a   1.000
_cell.length_b   1.000
_cell.length_c   1.000
_cell.angle_alpha   90.00
_cell.angle_beta   90.00
_cell.angle_gamma   90.00
#
_symmetry.space_group_name_H-M   'P 1'
#
loop_
_entity.id
_entity.type
_entity.pdbx_description
1 polymer ?
#
loop_
_entity_poly.entity_id
_entity_poly.type
_entity_poly.pdbx_seq_one_letter_code
_entity_poly.pdbx_strand_id
1 'polypeptide(L)'
;MHRVNRSGIDFIKRLWYDKDNKKVTVLTTDHRITHVVGVDFNSLYPSVMSSEPHQFINYTRSSGTANGKMYMCGSQTGKIMGDTDHSKQTILRIINNKKRFTENGQLFIAEVKGHIDQNYINDFINFPPILRNYEFTTDERTIGSY
;
A
#
# COMPACT_ATOMS: atom_id res chain seq x y z
N MET A 1 16.59 -14.30 17.53
CA MET A 1 17.21 -15.25 16.59
C MET A 1 16.97 -14.74 15.17
N HIS A 2 18.00 -14.22 14.49
CA HIS A 2 17.85 -13.72 13.12
C HIS A 2 17.95 -14.89 12.13
N ARG A 3 17.08 -14.90 11.11
CA ARG A 3 17.23 -15.83 9.98
C ARG A 3 18.39 -15.34 9.12
N VAL A 4 19.32 -16.23 8.79
CA VAL A 4 20.46 -15.96 7.92
C VAL A 4 20.24 -16.72 6.61
N ASN A 5 20.39 -16.02 5.49
CA ASN A 5 20.33 -16.61 4.14
C ASN A 5 21.62 -16.24 3.41
N ARG A 6 22.49 -17.23 3.14
CA ARG A 6 23.77 -17.05 2.46
C ARG A 6 23.72 -17.65 1.06
N SER A 7 24.09 -16.83 0.07
CA SER A 7 24.31 -17.30 -1.29
C SER A 7 25.38 -18.40 -1.32
N GLY A 8 25.16 -19.41 -2.15
CA GLY A 8 26.07 -20.54 -2.37
C GLY A 8 26.17 -21.50 -1.18
N ILE A 9 25.44 -21.29 -0.09
CA ILE A 9 25.50 -22.13 1.12
C ILE A 9 24.10 -22.63 1.48
N ASP A 10 23.15 -21.71 1.67
CA ASP A 10 21.82 -22.04 2.15
C ASP A 10 20.86 -22.32 0.98
N PHE A 11 19.73 -22.97 1.30
CA PHE A 11 18.65 -23.31 0.36
C PHE A 11 17.44 -22.41 0.58
N ILE A 12 16.71 -22.12 -0.51
CA ILE A 12 15.54 -21.26 -0.49
C ILE A 12 14.50 -21.84 0.48
N LYS A 13 14.04 -20.98 1.40
CA LYS A 13 12.96 -21.29 2.34
C LYS A 13 11.64 -20.80 1.78
N ARG A 14 10.60 -21.63 1.87
CA ARG A 14 9.25 -21.32 1.40
C ARG A 14 8.27 -21.38 2.56
N LEU A 15 7.44 -20.35 2.72
CA LEU A 15 6.29 -20.39 3.61
C LEU A 15 5.20 -21.28 2.98
N TRP A 16 4.62 -22.14 3.81
CA TRP A 16 3.53 -23.02 3.43
C TRP A 16 2.45 -22.98 4.51
N TYR A 17 1.25 -22.61 4.10
CA TYR A 17 0.06 -22.63 4.91
C TYR A 17 -0.62 -23.99 4.85
N ASP A 18 -0.72 -24.62 6.01
CA ASP A 18 -1.50 -25.82 6.26
C ASP A 18 -2.95 -25.41 6.58
N LYS A 19 -3.86 -25.76 5.66
CA LYS A 19 -5.28 -25.38 5.75
C LYS A 19 -5.99 -26.09 6.90
N ASP A 20 -5.62 -27.33 7.20
CA ASP A 20 -6.28 -28.18 8.19
C ASP A 20 -5.89 -27.75 9.60
N ASN A 21 -4.58 -27.53 9.81
CA ASN A 21 -4.05 -27.12 11.10
C ASN A 21 -4.07 -25.59 11.32
N LYS A 22 -4.44 -24.82 10.28
CA LYS A 22 -4.45 -23.35 10.25
C LYS A 22 -3.12 -22.74 10.69
N LYS A 23 -2.01 -23.33 10.27
CA LYS A 23 -0.64 -22.94 10.66
C LYS A 23 0.23 -22.67 9.44
N VAL A 24 1.13 -21.70 9.58
CA VAL A 24 2.19 -21.44 8.60
C VAL A 24 3.45 -22.17 9.04
N THR A 25 4.02 -22.95 8.13
CA THR A 25 5.28 -23.67 8.30
C THR A 25 6.33 -23.15 7.31
N VAL A 26 7.60 -23.38 7.64
CA VAL A 26 8.71 -23.05 6.75
C VAL A 26 9.27 -24.34 6.18
N LEU A 27 9.17 -24.50 4.88
CA LEU A 27 9.75 -25.63 4.15
C LEU A 27 11.10 -25.22 3.57
N THR A 28 12.05 -26.15 3.59
CA THR A 28 13.32 -26.00 2.88
C THR A 28 13.16 -26.63 1.52
N THR A 29 13.38 -25.87 0.46
CA THR A 29 13.42 -26.40 -0.91
C THR A 29 14.80 -26.99 -1.20
N ASP A 30 14.90 -27.74 -2.30
CA ASP A 30 16.14 -28.22 -2.90
C ASP A 30 16.86 -27.15 -3.77
N HIS A 31 16.29 -25.95 -3.88
CA HIS A 31 16.85 -24.87 -4.69
C HIS A 31 17.90 -24.09 -3.89
N ARG A 32 19.16 -24.11 -4.35
CA ARG A 32 20.26 -23.39 -3.70
C ARG A 32 20.15 -21.88 -3.95
N ILE A 33 20.34 -21.07 -2.92
CA ILE A 33 20.37 -19.61 -3.07
C ILE A 33 21.62 -19.24 -3.87
N THR A 34 21.45 -18.60 -5.03
CA THR A 34 22.59 -18.12 -5.85
C THR A 34 22.79 -16.61 -5.71
N HIS A 35 21.74 -15.86 -5.42
CA HIS A 35 21.77 -14.41 -5.25
C HIS A 35 20.82 -14.02 -4.11
N VAL A 36 21.16 -12.95 -3.39
CA VAL A 36 20.32 -12.39 -2.33
C VAL A 36 20.02 -10.94 -2.72
N VAL A 37 18.74 -10.60 -2.81
CA VAL A 37 18.27 -9.23 -3.06
C VAL A 37 17.58 -8.74 -1.80
N GLY A 38 18.04 -7.61 -1.27
CA GLY A 38 17.33 -6.87 -0.22
C GLY A 38 16.35 -5.90 -0.85
N VAL A 39 15.07 -6.01 -0.50
CA VAL A 39 14.05 -5.03 -0.88
C VAL A 39 13.61 -4.31 0.40
N ASP A 40 14.04 -3.06 0.54
CA ASP A 40 13.65 -2.19 1.66
C ASP A 40 12.60 -1.18 1.18
N PHE A 41 11.46 -1.17 1.87
CA PHE A 41 10.35 -0.26 1.60
C PHE A 41 10.32 0.94 2.57
N ASN A 42 11.21 0.97 3.58
CA ASN A 42 11.12 1.91 4.70
C ASN A 42 12.18 3.01 4.71
N SER A 43 13.05 3.12 3.70
CA SER A 43 14.03 4.22 3.60
C SER A 43 13.51 5.49 2.90
N LEU A 44 12.20 5.60 2.60
CA LEU A 44 11.64 6.67 1.74
C LEU A 44 10.50 7.49 2.39
N TYR A 45 10.52 7.71 3.71
CA TYR A 45 9.55 8.62 4.35
C TYR A 45 10.10 10.03 4.64
N PRO A 46 11.37 10.25 5.05
CA PRO A 46 11.86 11.61 5.29
C PRO A 46 12.11 12.43 4.01
N SER A 47 12.44 11.79 2.88
CA SER A 47 12.75 12.51 1.62
C SER A 47 11.50 13.04 0.91
N VAL A 48 10.34 12.42 1.13
CA VAL A 48 9.04 12.88 0.62
C VAL A 48 8.43 13.96 1.52
N MET A 49 8.86 14.02 2.79
CA MET A 49 8.40 15.01 3.78
C MET A 49 9.40 16.14 4.03
N SER A 50 10.47 16.24 3.24
CA SER A 50 11.49 17.26 3.42
C SER A 50 11.11 18.58 2.77
N SER A 51 10.46 19.40 3.59
CA SER A 51 10.43 20.86 3.53
C SER A 51 11.78 21.55 3.63
N GLU A 52 12.86 20.78 3.83
CA GLU A 52 14.20 21.33 3.88
C GLU A 52 14.74 21.64 2.47
N PRO A 53 15.17 22.89 2.22
CA PRO A 53 15.76 23.28 0.96
C PRO A 53 17.10 22.56 0.75
N HIS A 54 17.15 21.70 -0.26
CA HIS A 54 18.35 20.98 -0.62
C HIS A 54 19.27 21.88 -1.46
N GLN A 55 20.54 22.03 -1.07
CA GLN A 55 21.48 23.00 -1.64
C GLN A 55 21.70 22.86 -3.16
N PHE A 56 21.42 21.68 -3.71
CA PHE A 56 21.55 21.37 -5.15
C PHE A 56 20.23 21.30 -5.92
N ILE A 57 19.07 21.42 -5.27
CA ILE A 57 17.74 21.27 -5.91
C ILE A 57 17.04 22.62 -5.95
N ASN A 58 17.07 23.28 -7.12
CA ASN A 58 16.47 24.60 -7.34
C ASN A 58 14.93 24.62 -7.20
N TYR A 59 14.26 23.47 -7.09
CA TYR A 59 12.79 23.38 -7.03
C TYR A 59 12.26 23.39 -5.58
N THR A 60 13.10 23.11 -4.59
CA THR A 60 12.80 23.41 -3.17
C THR A 60 13.08 24.87 -2.83
N ARG A 61 13.71 25.61 -3.76
CA ARG A 61 13.99 27.05 -3.65
C ARG A 61 13.10 27.79 -4.64
N SER A 62 11.91 28.19 -4.20
CA SER A 62 10.99 29.12 -4.90
C SER A 62 11.36 29.51 -6.33
N SER A 63 11.16 28.59 -7.29
CA SER A 63 11.20 28.94 -8.71
C SER A 63 9.82 29.50 -9.08
N GLY A 64 9.80 30.58 -9.88
CA GLY A 64 8.61 31.38 -10.21
C GLY A 64 7.46 30.64 -10.93
N THR A 65 7.53 29.32 -11.05
CA THR A 65 6.46 28.47 -11.59
C THR A 65 5.73 27.65 -10.51
N ALA A 66 6.37 27.40 -9.36
CA ALA A 66 5.72 26.84 -8.16
C ALA A 66 5.65 27.86 -6.99
N ASN A 67 6.19 29.07 -7.15
CA ASN A 67 6.27 30.14 -6.13
C ASN A 67 6.78 29.67 -4.76
N GLY A 68 7.58 28.60 -4.69
CA GLY A 68 8.09 28.08 -3.41
C GLY A 68 7.05 27.37 -2.55
N LYS A 69 5.97 26.86 -3.14
CA LYS A 69 4.94 26.14 -2.39
C LYS A 69 5.33 24.67 -2.22
N MET A 70 5.43 24.28 -0.95
CA MET A 70 5.44 22.87 -0.57
C MET A 70 4.02 22.39 -0.30
N TYR A 71 3.65 21.28 -0.93
CA TYR A 71 2.38 20.61 -0.66
C TYR A 71 2.56 19.65 0.51
N MET A 72 2.04 20.05 1.67
CA MET A 72 2.00 19.20 2.87
C MET A 72 0.91 18.14 2.73
N CYS A 73 1.09 17.01 3.42
CA CYS A 73 0.02 16.03 3.59
C CYS A 73 -1.22 16.70 4.18
N GLY A 74 -2.39 16.47 3.57
CA GLY A 74 -3.66 16.98 4.10
C GLY A 74 -3.93 16.50 5.52
N SER A 75 -4.65 17.30 6.30
CA SER A 75 -5.08 16.91 7.64
C SER A 75 -6.36 16.07 7.58
N GLN A 76 -6.43 15.03 8.42
CA GLN A 76 -7.65 14.26 8.60
C GLN A 76 -8.70 15.12 9.32
N THR A 77 -9.78 15.46 8.64
CA THR A 77 -10.88 16.26 9.20
C THR A 77 -11.86 15.45 10.04
N GLY A 78 -11.88 14.12 9.87
CA GLY A 78 -12.73 13.22 10.64
C GLY A 78 -12.45 11.75 10.36
N LYS A 79 -12.96 10.88 11.24
CA LYS A 79 -12.92 9.42 11.10
C LYS A 79 -14.31 8.86 11.38
N ILE A 80 -14.84 8.06 10.45
CA ILE A 80 -16.12 7.36 10.63
C ILE A 80 -15.80 5.87 10.75
N MET A 81 -16.19 5.24 11.86
CA MET A 81 -16.08 3.80 12.04
C MET A 81 -17.33 3.10 11.51
N GLY A 82 -17.16 2.10 10.64
CA GLY A 82 -18.25 1.36 10.00
C GLY A 82 -18.92 0.31 10.90
N ASP A 83 -19.08 0.60 12.20
CA ASP A 83 -19.46 -0.39 13.20
C ASP A 83 -20.99 -0.52 13.35
N THR A 84 -21.74 0.49 12.91
CA THR A 84 -23.21 0.53 12.95
C THR A 84 -23.79 0.60 11.54
N ASP A 85 -25.05 0.19 11.34
CA ASP A 85 -25.68 0.29 10.03
C ASP A 85 -25.80 1.74 9.55
N HIS A 86 -26.05 2.68 10.47
CA HIS A 86 -26.09 4.10 10.17
C HIS A 86 -24.72 4.62 9.67
N SER A 87 -23.63 4.24 10.34
CA SER A 87 -22.29 4.67 9.94
C SER A 87 -21.85 4.02 8.62
N LYS A 88 -22.20 2.75 8.38
CA LYS A 88 -21.99 2.08 7.08
C LYS A 88 -22.74 2.77 5.94
N GLN A 89 -24.01 3.11 6.14
CA GLN A 89 -24.78 3.86 5.14
C GLN A 89 -24.18 5.24 4.87
N THR A 90 -23.69 5.92 5.90
CA THR A 90 -22.99 7.20 5.76
C THR A 90 -21.71 7.05 4.94
N ILE A 91 -20.89 6.04 5.23
CA ILE A 91 -19.68 5.73 4.46
C ILE A 91 -20.01 5.46 2.99
N LEU A 92 -21.01 4.60 2.72
CA LEU A 92 -21.46 4.31 1.36
C LEU A 92 -21.95 5.55 0.63
N ARG A 93 -22.66 6.45 1.32
CA ARG A 93 -23.11 7.73 0.74
C ARG A 93 -21.95 8.63 0.35
N ILE A 94 -20.86 8.66 1.13
CA ILE A 94 -19.65 9.41 0.81
C ILE A 94 -18.95 8.79 -0.42
N ILE A 95 -18.73 7.48 -0.40
CA ILE A 95 -18.04 6.74 -1.49
C ILE A 95 -18.79 6.85 -2.82
N ASN A 96 -20.12 6.74 -2.79
CA ASN A 96 -20.97 6.74 -3.98
C ASN A 96 -21.53 8.12 -4.33
N ASN A 97 -21.06 9.19 -3.67
CA ASN A 97 -21.52 10.54 -3.98
C ASN A 97 -21.09 10.90 -5.41
N LYS A 98 -22.05 11.28 -6.29
CA LYS A 98 -21.75 11.71 -7.67
C LYS A 98 -20.81 12.90 -7.75
N LYS A 99 -20.72 13.71 -6.69
CA LYS A 99 -19.74 14.80 -6.59
C LYS A 99 -18.29 14.31 -6.64
N ARG A 100 -18.02 13.00 -6.45
CA ARG A 100 -16.67 12.39 -6.54
C ARG A 100 -15.99 12.61 -7.90
N PHE A 101 -16.76 12.90 -8.95
CA PHE A 101 -16.25 13.20 -10.29
C PHE A 101 -16.09 14.72 -10.55
N THR A 102 -16.25 15.56 -9.52
CA THR A 102 -16.21 17.02 -9.61
C THR A 102 -15.24 17.61 -8.59
N GLU A 103 -14.91 18.89 -8.73
CA GLU A 103 -14.10 19.64 -7.75
C GLU A 103 -14.71 19.69 -6.34
N ASN A 104 -16.01 19.42 -6.22
CA ASN A 104 -16.74 19.38 -4.94
C ASN A 104 -16.74 17.98 -4.29
N GLY A 105 -15.96 17.04 -4.82
CA GLY A 105 -15.82 15.69 -4.28
C GLY A 105 -15.06 15.67 -2.95
N GLN A 106 -15.48 14.80 -2.03
CA GLN A 106 -14.78 14.60 -0.77
C GLN A 106 -13.64 13.60 -0.95
N LEU A 107 -12.41 13.98 -0.59
CA LEU A 107 -11.29 13.06 -0.49
C LEU A 107 -11.43 12.22 0.79
N PHE A 108 -11.20 10.92 0.68
CA PHE A 108 -11.20 10.01 1.82
C PHE A 108 -10.09 8.97 1.68
N ILE A 109 -9.65 8.45 2.83
CA ILE A 109 -8.76 7.31 2.91
C ILE A 109 -9.59 6.16 3.47
N ALA A 110 -9.60 5.02 2.76
CA ALA A 110 -10.28 3.82 3.19
C ALA A 110 -9.25 2.77 3.61
N GLU A 111 -9.40 2.25 4.82
CA GLU A 111 -8.73 1.01 5.21
C GLU A 111 -9.60 -0.16 4.77
N VAL A 112 -9.09 -0.95 3.83
CA VAL A 112 -9.81 -2.11 3.29
C VAL A 112 -9.21 -3.37 3.88
N LYS A 113 -10.03 -4.19 4.54
CA LYS A 113 -9.62 -5.53 4.97
C LYS A 113 -9.73 -6.47 3.77
N GLY A 114 -8.60 -6.71 3.12
CA GLY A 114 -8.52 -7.73 2.06
C GLY A 114 -8.73 -9.13 2.63
N HIS A 115 -9.35 -10.00 1.85
CA HIS A 115 -9.46 -11.43 2.13
C HIS A 115 -8.87 -12.19 0.95
N ILE A 116 -7.93 -13.10 1.23
CA ILE A 116 -7.48 -14.10 0.27
C ILE A 116 -8.21 -15.38 0.66
N ASP A 117 -8.95 -15.96 -0.29
CA ASP A 117 -9.59 -17.24 -0.08
C ASP A 117 -8.54 -18.27 0.31
N GLN A 118 -8.87 -19.10 1.31
CA GLN A 118 -7.94 -20.03 1.94
C GLN A 118 -7.26 -20.97 0.93
N ASN A 119 -7.91 -21.20 -0.21
CA ASN A 119 -7.39 -22.02 -1.29
C ASN A 119 -6.19 -21.43 -2.01
N TYR A 120 -6.08 -20.11 -2.04
CA TYR A 120 -5.04 -19.38 -2.77
C TYR A 120 -3.95 -18.80 -1.86
N ILE A 121 -4.04 -19.00 -0.53
CA ILE A 121 -3.03 -18.47 0.41
C ILE A 121 -1.62 -18.91 0.02
N ASN A 122 -1.43 -20.18 -0.37
CA ASN A 122 -0.10 -20.68 -0.73
C ASN A 122 0.49 -20.07 -2.00
N ASP A 123 -0.35 -19.52 -2.88
CA ASP A 123 0.09 -18.84 -4.10
C ASP A 123 0.70 -17.47 -3.79
N PHE A 124 0.20 -16.81 -2.73
CA PHE A 124 0.58 -15.43 -2.38
C PHE A 124 1.40 -15.31 -1.09
N ILE A 125 1.44 -16.33 -0.22
CA ILE A 125 2.10 -16.22 1.10
C ILE A 125 3.62 -15.96 1.02
N ASN A 126 4.25 -16.36 -0.09
CA ASN A 126 5.69 -16.15 -0.32
C ASN A 126 6.01 -14.78 -0.92
N PHE A 127 4.99 -14.07 -1.42
CA PHE A 127 5.08 -12.71 -1.92
C PHE A 127 3.92 -11.93 -1.30
N PRO A 128 4.08 -11.38 -0.08
CA PRO A 128 2.99 -10.64 0.55
C PRO A 128 2.45 -9.62 -0.46
N PRO A 129 1.14 -9.47 -0.61
CA PRO A 129 0.56 -8.63 -1.64
C PRO A 129 1.10 -7.21 -1.49
N ILE A 130 2.05 -6.84 -2.35
CA ILE A 130 2.55 -5.47 -2.44
C ILE A 130 1.60 -4.78 -3.41
N LEU A 131 0.53 -4.20 -2.87
CA LEU A 131 -0.22 -3.19 -3.59
C LEU A 131 0.68 -1.95 -3.64
N ARG A 132 1.46 -1.83 -4.71
CA ARG A 132 2.21 -0.60 -5.01
C ARG A 132 1.23 0.46 -5.54
N ASN A 133 1.63 1.72 -5.51
CA ASN A 133 0.85 2.86 -6.03
C ASN A 133 0.33 2.57 -7.44
N TYR A 134 -0.88 2.05 -7.55
CA TYR A 134 -1.57 1.86 -8.82
C TYR A 134 -2.43 3.09 -9.04
N GLU A 135 -2.17 3.79 -10.13
CA GLU A 135 -3.11 4.77 -10.64
C GLU A 135 -4.16 4.02 -11.45
N PHE A 136 -5.41 4.16 -11.03
CA PHE A 136 -6.57 3.62 -11.75
C PHE A 136 -7.49 4.78 -12.10
N THR A 137 -7.98 4.79 -13.34
CA THR A 137 -8.93 5.79 -13.80
C THR A 137 -10.27 5.56 -13.12
N THR A 138 -10.73 6.54 -12.35
CA THR A 138 -11.99 6.48 -11.59
C THR A 138 -13.08 7.35 -12.20
N ASP A 139 -13.00 7.73 -13.47
CA ASP A 139 -14.08 8.50 -14.11
C ASP A 139 -15.36 7.66 -14.31
N GLU A 140 -16.50 8.34 -14.42
CA GLU A 140 -17.81 7.69 -14.56
C GLU A 140 -17.89 6.75 -15.78
N ARG A 141 -17.13 7.03 -16.85
CA ARG A 141 -17.10 6.17 -18.05
C ARG A 141 -16.37 4.86 -17.80
N THR A 142 -15.33 4.88 -16.97
CA THR A 142 -14.47 3.73 -16.66
C THR A 142 -15.11 2.83 -15.62
N ILE A 143 -15.65 3.40 -14.54
CA ILE A 143 -16.19 2.62 -13.43
C ILE A 143 -17.70 2.33 -13.57
N GLY A 144 -18.42 3.11 -14.38
CA GLY A 144 -19.87 3.04 -14.52
C GLY A 144 -20.64 3.78 -13.41
N SER A 145 -21.96 3.89 -13.60
CA SER A 145 -22.89 4.44 -12.62
C SER A 145 -23.57 3.33 -11.83
N TYR A 146 -23.46 3.36 -10.50
CA TYR A 146 -24.14 2.44 -9.56
C TYR A 146 -25.14 3.21 -8.70
#